data_AF-A0A1G2SHY6-F1
#
_entry.id   AF-A0A1G2SHY6-F1
#
_cell.length_a   1.000
_cell.length_b   1.000
_cell.length_c   1.000
_cell.angle_alpha   90.00
_cell.angle_beta   90.00
_cell.angle_gamma   90.00
#
_symmetry.space_group_name_H-M   'P 1'
#
loop_
_entity.id
_entity.type
_entity.pdbx_description
1 polymer ?
#
loop_
_entity_poly.entity_id
_entity_poly.type
_entity_poly.pdbx_seq_one_letter_code
_entity_poly.pdbx_strand_id
1 'polypeptide(L)' 'MTDISKKSTEDLVKTIDEKREELRSIRFDLAGSAKKNTKASVLARKEVARTMTELNARKNVAL' A
#
# COMPACT_ATOMS: atom_id res chain seq x y z
N MET A 1 -4.04 10.88 -7.24
CA MET A 1 -2.98 10.00 -7.79
C MET A 1 -1.75 10.37 -7.00
N THR A 2 -1.33 9.54 -6.05
CA THR A 2 -0.15 9.85 -5.22
C THR A 2 1.08 9.75 -6.10
N ASP A 3 1.91 10.80 -6.11
CA ASP A 3 3.17 10.84 -6.86
C ASP A 3 4.20 9.92 -6.18
N ILE A 4 4.08 8.61 -6.43
CA ILE A 4 4.97 7.58 -5.88
C ILE A 4 6.40 7.74 -6.44
N SER A 5 6.53 8.33 -7.63
CA SER A 5 7.80 8.58 -8.31
C SER A 5 8.71 9.57 -7.58
N LYS A 6 8.17 10.47 -6.74
CA LYS A 6 8.95 11.48 -6.01
C LYS A 6 9.53 10.96 -4.69
N LYS A 7 9.09 9.79 -4.22
CA LYS A 7 9.53 9.22 -2.95
C LYS A 7 10.87 8.50 -3.10
N SER A 8 11.71 8.57 -2.07
CA SER A 8 12.93 7.75 -1.98
C SER A 8 12.57 6.27 -1.87
N THR A 9 13.51 5.38 -2.21
CA THR A 9 13.29 3.92 -2.07
C THR A 9 12.98 3.52 -0.63
N GLU A 10 13.60 4.15 0.35
CA GLU A 10 13.33 3.93 1.77
C GLU A 10 11.91 4.34 2.16
N ASP A 11 11.44 5.50 1.68
CA ASP A 11 10.08 5.96 1.94
C ASP A 11 9.03 5.07 1.27
N LEU A 12 9.35 4.49 0.11
CA LEU A 12 8.48 3.52 -0.55
C LEU A 12 8.31 2.25 0.29
N VAL A 13 9.40 1.74 0.88
CA VAL A 13 9.36 0.57 1.77
C VAL A 13 8.54 0.88 3.03
N LYS A 14 8.79 2.03 3.68
CA LYS A 14 7.99 2.46 4.84
C LYS A 14 6.50 2.58 4.50
N THR A 15 6.18 3.18 3.34
CA THR A 15 4.80 3.30 2.87
C THR A 15 4.14 1.93 2.67
N ILE A 16 4.89 0.91 2.22
CA ILE A 16 4.37 -0.46 2.07
C ILE A 16 4.03 -1.06 3.43
N ASP A 17 4.91 -0.92 4.41
CA ASP A 17 4.70 -1.50 5.74
C ASP A 17 3.53 -0.83 6.48
N GLU A 18 3.43 0.50 6.42
CA GLU A 18 2.29 1.26 6.95
C GLU A 18 0.97 0.80 6.32
N LYS A 19 0.92 0.64 5.00
CA LYS A 19 -0.28 0.22 4.28
C LYS A 19 -0.66 -1.24 4.53
N ARG A 20 0.32 -2.09 4.81
CA ARG A 20 0.08 -3.48 5.24
C ARG A 20 -0.55 -3.54 6.62
N GLU A 21 -0.11 -2.72 7.56
CA GLU A 21 -0.76 -2.64 8.88
C GLU A 21 -2.10 -1.93 8.85
N GLU A 22 -2.30 -0.95 7.98
CA GLU A 22 -3.64 -0.41 7.70
C GLU A 22 -4.58 -1.53 7.20
N LEU A 23 -4.12 -2.37 6.27
CA LEU A 23 -4.89 -3.54 5.80
C LEU A 23 -5.18 -4.55 6.90
N ARG A 24 -4.23 -4.77 7.82
CA ARG A 24 -4.42 -5.64 8.97
C ARG A 24 -5.49 -5.08 9.89
N SER A 25 -5.40 -3.81 10.28
CA SER A 25 -6.41 -3.14 11.10
C SER A 25 -7.79 -3.24 10.46
N ILE A 26 -7.91 -2.90 9.17
CA ILE A 26 -9.17 -2.99 8.43
C ILE A 26 -9.75 -4.41 8.46
N ARG A 27 -8.92 -5.46 8.36
CA ARG A 27 -9.37 -6.86 8.44
C ARG A 27 -9.89 -7.22 9.84
N PHE A 28 -9.21 -6.76 10.89
CA PHE A 28 -9.67 -6.94 12.27
C PHE A 28 -10.97 -6.19 12.55
N ASP A 29 -11.05 -4.92 12.14
CA ASP A 29 -12.25 -4.08 12.30
C ASP A 29 -13.45 -4.63 11.53
N LEU A 30 -13.21 -5.24 10.36
CA LEU A 30 -14.25 -5.84 9.53
C LEU A 30 -14.86 -7.10 10.16
N ALA A 31 -14.12 -7.84 10.98
CA ALA A 31 -14.58 -9.09 11.58
C ALA A 31 -15.71 -8.88 12.61
N GLY A 32 -15.83 -7.68 13.19
CA GLY A 32 -16.81 -7.37 14.24
C GLY A 32 -17.83 -6.26 13.94
N SER A 33 -17.69 -5.54 12.82
CA SER A 33 -18.52 -4.34 12.54
C SER A 33 -19.60 -4.55 11.48
N ALA A 34 -20.80 -4.03 11.74
CA ALA A 34 -21.91 -3.95 10.79
C ALA A 34 -21.66 -2.95 9.64
N LYS A 35 -20.85 -1.91 9.87
CA LYS A 35 -20.46 -0.92 8.85
C LYS A 35 -19.11 -1.29 8.25
N LYS A 36 -19.15 -1.90 7.07
CA LYS A 36 -17.98 -2.39 6.34
C LYS A 36 -17.41 -1.29 5.43
N ASN A 37 -16.28 -0.67 5.78
CA ASN A 37 -15.55 0.20 4.84
C ASN A 37 -14.76 -0.65 3.83
N THR A 38 -15.47 -1.28 2.89
CA THR A 38 -14.88 -2.18 1.88
C THR A 38 -13.98 -1.44 0.89
N LYS A 39 -14.23 -0.15 0.64
CA LYS A 39 -13.44 0.69 -0.27
C LYS A 39 -12.03 0.93 0.27
N ALA A 40 -11.86 1.14 1.57
CA ALA A 40 -10.55 1.35 2.19
C ALA A 40 -9.62 0.15 1.96
N SER A 41 -10.13 -1.08 2.07
CA SER A 41 -9.33 -2.30 1.85
C SER A 41 -8.88 -2.47 0.40
N VAL A 42 -9.70 -2.05 -0.56
CA VAL A 42 -9.36 -2.06 -1.98
C VAL A 42 -8.33 -0.99 -2.30
N LEU A 43 -8.49 0.21 -1.75
CA LEU A 43 -7.55 1.32 -1.94
C LEU A 43 -6.17 1.00 -1.35
N ALA A 44 -6.10 0.52 -0.11
CA ALA A 44 -4.84 0.16 0.53
C ALA A 44 -4.09 -0.95 -0.22
N ARG A 45 -4.79 -1.98 -0.71
CA ARG A 45 -4.19 -3.02 -1.59
C ARG A 45 -3.64 -2.43 -2.89
N LYS A 46 -4.40 -1.52 -3.52
CA LYS A 46 -4.01 -0.87 -4.77
C LYS A 46 -2.78 0.03 -4.58
N GLU A 47 -2.68 0.71 -3.45
CA GLU A 47 -1.51 1.51 -3.09
C GLU A 47 -0.28 0.62 -2.92
N VAL A 48 -0.36 -0.45 -2.11
CA VAL A 48 0.75 -1.42 -1.94
C VAL A 48 1.23 -1.96 -3.28
N ALA A 49 0.32 -2.39 -4.15
CA ALA A 49 0.66 -2.92 -5.47
C ALA A 49 1.43 -1.91 -6.32
N ARG A 50 0.97 -0.65 -6.37
CA ARG A 50 1.63 0.40 -7.14
C ARG A 50 3.01 0.76 -6.60
N THR A 51 3.17 0.82 -5.28
CA THR A 51 4.46 1.08 -4.63
C THR A 51 5.47 -0.05 -4.91
N MET A 52 5.00 -1.30 -4.91
CA MET A 52 5.81 -2.47 -5.29
C MET A 52 6.18 -2.46 -6.78
N THR A 53 5.26 -2.07 -7.67
CA THR A 53 5.57 -1.92 -9.10
C THR A 53 6.65 -0.89 -9.34
N GLU A 54 6.57 0.27 -8.67
CA GLU A 54 7.59 1.32 -8.77
C GLU A 54 8.96 0.83 -8.26
N LEU A 55 9.01 0.13 -7.13
CA LEU A 55 10.25 -0.48 -6.63
C LEU A 55 10.85 -1.48 -7.62
N ASN A 56 10.02 -2.34 -8.21
CA ASN A 56 10.48 -3.29 -9.21
C ASN A 56 10.95 -2.60 -10.49
N ALA A 57 10.27 -1.53 -10.93
CA ALA A 57 10.70 -0.73 -12.08
C ALA A 57 12.08 -0.11 -11.83
N ARG A 58 12.32 0.46 -10.64
CA ARG A 58 13.64 0.99 -10.25
C ARG A 58 14.72 -0.09 -10.22
N LYS A 59 14.39 -1.28 -9.71
CA LYS A 59 15.32 -2.42 -9.67
C LYS A 59 15.70 -2.92 -11.07
N ASN A 60 14.72 -2.96 -11.99
CA ASN A 60 14.94 -3.46 -13.34
C ASN A 60 15.63 -2.45 -14.27
N VAL A 61 15.49 -1.14 -14.02
CA VAL A 61 16.23 -0.08 -14.76
C VAL A 61 17.69 0.02 -14.30
N ALA A 62 18.01 -0.45 -13.09
CA ALA A 62 19.37 -0.50 -12.55
C ALA A 62 20.17 -1.75 -12.98
N LEU A 63 19.59 -2.62 -13.82
CA LEU A 63 20.21 -3.80 -14.44
C LEU A 63 20.54 -3.50 -15.90
#